data_AF-A0A8T5MXY1-F1
#
_entry.id   AF-A0A8T5MXY1-F1
#
_cell.length_a   1.000
_cell.length_b   1.000
_cell.length_c   1.000
_cell.angle_alpha   90.00
_cell.angle_beta   90.00
_cell.angle_gamma   90.00
#
_symmetry.space_group_name_H-M   'P 1'
#
loop_
_entity.id
_entity.type
_entity.pdbx_description
1 polymer ?
#
loop_
_entity_poly.entity_id
_entity_poly.type
_entity_poly.pdbx_seq_one_letter_code
_entity_poly.pdbx_strand_id
1 'polypeptide(L)'
;MPEKTDIQVILSELVRRMNESARRIRALEEKVSATESKMSSLEDIILKGNERIKNTVNKIESDFNSIEARLMKTENDLTKMNKNMEKFARKSELKEIENMISLYNPLKASFITKEEVKRLLEKR
;
A
#
# COMPACT_ATOMS: atom_id res chain seq x y z
N MET A 1 88.42 -7.09 -23.32
CA MET A 1 87.36 -6.10 -23.54
C MET A 1 86.11 -6.52 -22.76
N PRO A 2 86.00 -6.15 -21.46
CA PRO A 2 84.86 -6.50 -20.62
C PRO A 2 83.65 -5.55 -20.79
N GLU A 3 83.87 -4.28 -21.15
CA GLU A 3 82.79 -3.27 -21.24
C GLU A 3 81.72 -3.54 -22.31
N LYS A 4 82.08 -4.19 -23.44
CA LYS A 4 81.11 -4.50 -24.50
C LYS A 4 80.10 -5.58 -24.09
N THR A 5 80.49 -6.46 -23.17
CA THR A 5 79.65 -7.55 -22.67
C THR A 5 78.63 -7.02 -21.66
N ASP A 6 79.01 -6.07 -20.81
CA ASP A 6 78.10 -5.43 -19.83
C ASP A 6 77.00 -4.62 -20.51
N ILE A 7 77.30 -3.87 -21.58
CA ILE A 7 76.29 -3.11 -22.33
C ILE A 7 75.25 -4.06 -22.97
N GLN A 8 75.67 -5.21 -23.48
CA GLN A 8 74.76 -6.20 -24.05
C GLN A 8 73.85 -6.82 -22.98
N VAL A 9 74.37 -7.09 -21.79
CA VAL A 9 73.57 -7.59 -20.66
C VAL A 9 72.53 -6.55 -20.23
N ILE A 10 72.92 -5.28 -20.09
CA ILE A 10 72.00 -4.19 -19.75
C ILE A 10 70.89 -4.05 -20.80
N LEU A 11 71.24 -4.07 -22.09
CA LEU A 11 70.26 -4.02 -23.19
C LEU A 11 69.30 -5.21 -23.15
N SER A 12 69.81 -6.42 -22.91
CA SER A 12 68.97 -7.62 -22.83
C SER A 12 67.96 -7.55 -21.66
N GLU A 13 68.40 -7.02 -20.52
CA GLU A 13 67.57 -6.85 -19.33
C GLU A 13 66.53 -5.73 -19.52
N LEU A 14 66.90 -4.64 -20.20
CA LEU A 14 65.95 -3.60 -20.59
C LEU A 14 64.88 -4.12 -21.55
N VAL A 15 65.26 -4.92 -22.56
CA VAL A 15 64.31 -5.57 -23.48
C VAL A 15 63.40 -6.53 -22.72
N ARG A 16 63.95 -7.31 -21.78
CA ARG A 16 63.16 -8.22 -20.93
C ARG A 16 62.11 -7.46 -20.12
N ARG A 17 62.52 -6.38 -19.44
CA ARG A 17 61.63 -5.53 -18.64
C ARG A 17 60.58 -4.83 -19.50
N MET A 18 60.95 -4.35 -20.68
CA MET A 18 60.02 -3.73 -21.62
C MET A 18 58.95 -4.74 -22.07
N ASN A 19 59.36 -5.96 -22.40
CA ASN A 19 58.43 -7.03 -22.78
C ASN A 19 57.50 -7.44 -21.64
N GLU A 20 58.02 -7.52 -20.41
CA GLU A 20 57.21 -7.81 -19.22
C GLU A 20 56.19 -6.68 -18.96
N SER A 21 56.63 -5.42 -19.03
CA SER A 21 55.75 -4.26 -18.91
C SER A 21 54.67 -4.25 -20.00
N ALA A 22 55.02 -4.56 -21.26
CA ALA A 22 54.06 -4.64 -22.35
C ALA A 22 53.00 -5.72 -22.11
N ARG A 23 53.39 -6.89 -21.57
CA ARG A 23 52.44 -7.94 -21.17
C ARG A 23 51.53 -7.47 -20.04
N ARG A 24 52.08 -6.79 -19.04
CA ARG A 24 51.31 -6.24 -17.92
C ARG A 24 50.31 -5.18 -18.38
N ILE A 25 50.70 -4.30 -19.31
CA ILE A 25 49.82 -3.28 -19.88
C ILE A 25 48.64 -3.94 -20.59
N ARG A 26 48.87 -4.93 -21.47
CA ARG A 26 47.77 -5.65 -22.14
C ARG A 26 46.81 -6.32 -21.16
N ALA A 27 47.33 -6.97 -20.12
CA ALA A 27 46.49 -7.58 -19.09
C ALA A 27 45.68 -6.55 -18.30
N LEU A 28 46.19 -5.33 -18.13
CA LEU A 28 45.44 -4.23 -17.52
C LEU A 28 44.37 -3.68 -18.47
N GLU A 29 44.67 -3.52 -19.76
CA GLU A 29 43.70 -3.09 -20.78
C GLU A 29 42.51 -4.05 -20.87
N GLU A 30 42.77 -5.36 -20.89
CA GLU A 30 41.71 -6.37 -20.86
C GLU A 30 40.84 -6.28 -19.59
N LYS A 31 41.47 -6.07 -18.42
CA LYS A 31 40.75 -5.90 -17.15
C LYS A 31 39.93 -4.62 -17.12
N VAL A 32 40.44 -3.53 -17.68
CA VAL A 32 39.71 -2.25 -17.80
C VAL A 32 38.49 -2.45 -18.68
N SER A 33 38.66 -3.01 -19.88
CA SER A 33 37.55 -3.29 -20.80
C SER A 33 36.47 -4.20 -20.19
N ALA A 34 36.88 -5.24 -19.45
CA ALA A 34 35.95 -6.10 -18.73
C ALA A 34 35.21 -5.36 -17.59
N THR A 35 35.88 -4.40 -16.94
CA THR A 35 35.27 -3.59 -15.87
C THR A 35 34.28 -2.58 -16.44
N GLU A 36 34.62 -1.91 -17.55
CA GLU A 36 33.72 -1.00 -18.27
C GLU A 36 32.44 -1.73 -18.73
N SER A 37 32.60 -2.93 -19.28
CA SER A 37 31.45 -3.76 -19.70
C SER A 37 30.53 -4.11 -18.53
N LYS A 38 31.11 -4.45 -17.37
CA LYS A 38 30.34 -4.69 -16.12
C LYS A 38 29.67 -3.43 -15.61
N MET A 39 30.35 -2.28 -15.70
CA MET A 39 29.80 -1.00 -15.25
C MET A 39 28.61 -0.59 -16.11
N SER A 40 28.71 -0.68 -17.43
CA SER A 40 27.60 -0.45 -18.34
C SER A 40 26.41 -1.39 -18.06
N SER A 41 26.68 -2.67 -17.78
CA SER A 41 25.62 -3.62 -17.39
C SER A 41 24.95 -3.25 -16.07
N LEU A 42 25.71 -2.74 -15.10
CA LEU A 42 25.17 -2.27 -13.81
C LEU A 42 24.34 -1.00 -13.99
N GLU A 43 24.79 -0.07 -14.81
CA GLU A 43 24.03 1.14 -15.16
C GLU A 43 22.68 0.79 -15.77
N ASP A 44 22.64 -0.15 -16.71
CA ASP A 44 21.39 -0.65 -17.29
C ASP A 44 20.44 -1.27 -16.26
N ILE A 45 20.98 -2.04 -15.31
CA ILE A 45 20.19 -2.63 -14.22
C ILE A 45 19.63 -1.53 -13.32
N ILE A 46 20.44 -0.51 -12.99
CA ILE A 46 20.03 0.61 -12.16
C ILE A 46 18.93 1.43 -12.87
N LEU A 47 19.08 1.73 -14.16
CA LEU A 47 18.08 2.46 -14.94
C LEU A 47 16.75 1.70 -14.99
N LYS A 48 16.78 0.41 -15.33
CA LYS A 48 15.58 -0.44 -15.33
C LYS A 48 14.96 -0.58 -13.94
N GLY A 49 15.79 -0.65 -12.90
CA GLY A 49 15.35 -0.67 -11.51
C GLY A 49 14.60 0.61 -11.13
N ASN A 50 15.15 1.77 -11.47
CA ASN A 50 14.54 3.07 -11.22
C ASN A 50 13.19 3.23 -11.94
N GLU A 51 13.09 2.79 -13.20
CA GLU A 51 11.82 2.81 -13.93
C GLU A 51 10.75 1.93 -13.26
N ARG A 52 11.13 0.72 -12.82
CA ARG A 52 10.21 -0.17 -12.09
C ARG A 52 9.76 0.43 -10.77
N ILE A 53 10.66 1.05 -10.01
CA ILE A 53 10.34 1.73 -8.76
C ILE A 53 9.36 2.88 -9.04
N LYS A 54 9.65 3.73 -10.02
CA LYS A 54 8.77 4.84 -10.42
C LYS A 54 7.36 4.35 -10.77
N ASN A 55 7.26 3.31 -11.59
CA ASN A 55 5.97 2.73 -11.97
C ASN A 55 5.22 2.14 -10.76
N THR A 56 5.94 1.51 -9.83
CA THR A 56 5.36 0.95 -8.60
C THR A 56 4.84 2.06 -7.70
N VAL A 57 5.61 3.14 -7.51
CA VAL A 57 5.18 4.32 -6.73
C VAL A 57 3.93 4.96 -7.33
N ASN A 58 3.90 5.17 -8.64
CA ASN A 58 2.72 5.74 -9.32
C ASN A 58 1.48 4.85 -9.15
N LYS A 59 1.65 3.52 -9.18
CA LYS A 59 0.55 2.58 -8.95
C LYS A 59 0.06 2.65 -7.51
N ILE A 60 0.97 2.67 -6.54
CA ILE A 60 0.64 2.82 -5.12
C ILE A 60 -0.12 4.12 -4.88
N GLU A 61 0.32 5.23 -5.46
CA GLU A 61 -0.36 6.52 -5.35
C GLU A 61 -1.80 6.45 -5.91
N SER A 62 -1.99 5.82 -7.06
CA SER A 62 -3.32 5.62 -7.63
C SER A 62 -4.21 4.73 -6.74
N ASP A 63 -3.65 3.67 -6.17
CA ASP A 63 -4.38 2.76 -5.27
C ASP A 63 -4.78 3.50 -3.97
N PHE A 64 -3.89 4.35 -3.42
CA PHE A 64 -4.17 5.20 -2.26
C PHE A 64 -5.32 6.17 -2.53
N ASN A 65 -5.30 6.87 -3.66
CA ASN A 65 -6.38 7.79 -4.05
C ASN A 65 -7.73 7.06 -4.19
N SER A 66 -7.71 5.82 -4.69
CA SER A 66 -8.92 4.98 -4.78
C SER A 66 -9.45 4.58 -3.40
N ILE A 67 -8.55 4.20 -2.48
CA ILE A 67 -8.90 3.87 -1.09
C ILE A 67 -9.48 5.10 -0.39
N GLU A 68 -8.87 6.27 -0.55
CA GLU A 68 -9.35 7.53 0.02
C GLU A 68 -10.78 7.84 -0.43
N ALA A 69 -11.05 7.75 -1.75
CA ALA A 69 -12.39 7.96 -2.28
C ALA A 69 -13.43 6.97 -1.71
N ARG A 70 -13.04 5.69 -1.53
CA ARG A 70 -13.90 4.67 -0.93
C ARG A 70 -14.16 4.93 0.56
N LEU A 71 -13.17 5.42 1.29
CA LEU A 71 -13.31 5.82 2.69
C LEU A 71 -14.27 7.00 2.82
N MET A 72 -14.09 8.06 2.02
CA MET A 72 -15.02 9.21 2.02
C MET A 72 -16.46 8.77 1.71
N LYS A 73 -16.65 7.84 0.76
CA LYS A 73 -17.99 7.31 0.47
C LYS A 73 -18.57 6.56 1.67
N THR A 74 -17.77 5.72 2.31
CA THR A 74 -18.18 4.93 3.48
C THR A 74 -18.53 5.84 4.67
N GLU A 75 -17.74 6.88 4.91
CA GLU A 75 -18.01 7.87 5.96
C GLU A 75 -19.33 8.63 5.72
N ASN A 76 -19.58 9.01 4.46
CA ASN A 76 -20.85 9.63 4.08
C ASN A 76 -22.04 8.69 4.29
N ASP A 77 -21.90 7.42 3.93
CA ASP A 77 -22.96 6.41 4.10
C ASP A 77 -23.22 6.12 5.59
N LEU A 78 -22.18 6.04 6.42
CA LEU A 78 -22.30 5.93 7.89
C LEU A 78 -23.01 7.15 8.49
N THR A 79 -22.66 8.36 8.04
CA THR A 79 -23.31 9.59 8.50
C THR A 79 -24.80 9.60 8.16
N LYS A 80 -25.18 9.12 6.96
CA LYS A 80 -26.59 8.95 6.56
C LYS A 80 -27.30 7.89 7.40
N MET A 81 -26.66 6.74 7.67
CA MET A 81 -27.21 5.71 8.53
C MET A 81 -27.48 6.26 9.94
N ASN A 82 -26.54 6.98 10.54
CA ASN A 82 -26.71 7.59 11.86
C ASN A 82 -27.92 8.53 11.89
N LYS A 83 -28.04 9.44 10.90
CA LYS A 83 -29.21 10.34 10.78
C LYS A 83 -30.53 9.58 10.63
N ASN A 84 -30.53 8.45 9.91
CA ASN A 84 -31.73 7.63 9.75
C ASN A 84 -32.08 6.86 11.03
N MET A 85 -31.09 6.36 11.76
CA MET A 85 -31.28 5.72 13.06
C MET A 85 -31.86 6.70 14.08
N GLU A 86 -31.34 7.92 14.16
CA GLU A 86 -31.91 8.96 15.03
C GLU A 86 -33.38 9.26 14.70
N LYS A 87 -33.72 9.36 13.41
CA LYS A 87 -35.11 9.55 12.98
C LYS A 87 -36.00 8.35 13.34
N PHE A 88 -35.49 7.14 13.19
CA PHE A 88 -36.23 5.93 13.53
C PHE A 88 -36.48 5.82 15.03
N ALA A 89 -35.46 6.09 15.86
CA ALA A 89 -35.58 6.14 17.31
C ALA A 89 -36.66 7.14 17.75
N ARG A 90 -36.61 8.38 17.25
CA ARG A 90 -37.64 9.41 17.53
C ARG A 90 -39.06 8.98 17.11
N LYS A 91 -39.18 8.28 15.96
CA LYS A 91 -40.49 7.75 15.51
C LYS A 91 -41.01 6.65 16.45
N SER A 92 -40.12 5.81 16.97
CA SER A 92 -40.48 4.79 17.96
C SER A 92 -40.98 5.42 19.25
N GLU A 93 -40.23 6.40 19.78
CA GLU A 93 -40.61 7.16 20.98
C GLU A 93 -41.97 7.85 20.81
N LEU A 94 -42.20 8.50 19.66
CA LEU A 94 -43.50 9.13 19.36
C LEU A 94 -44.65 8.11 19.32
N LYS A 95 -44.40 6.91 18.78
CA LYS A 95 -45.41 5.84 18.71
C LYS A 95 -45.74 5.29 20.10
N GLU A 96 -44.77 5.20 20.99
CA GLU A 96 -45.00 4.82 22.39
C GLU A 96 -45.82 5.89 23.13
N ILE A 97 -45.53 7.17 22.91
CA ILE A 97 -46.33 8.27 23.45
C ILE A 97 -47.77 8.22 22.90
N GLU A 98 -47.94 7.99 21.60
CA GLU A 98 -49.27 7.85 20.98
C GLU A 98 -50.07 6.69 21.59
N ASN A 99 -49.41 5.54 21.81
CA ASN A 99 -50.02 4.38 22.46
C ASN A 99 -50.41 4.69 23.91
N MET A 100 -49.56 5.38 24.69
CA MET A 100 -49.90 5.82 26.04
C MET A 100 -51.10 6.78 26.04
N ILE A 101 -51.10 7.78 25.16
CA ILE A 101 -52.23 8.72 25.04
C ILE A 101 -53.51 7.97 24.67
N SER A 102 -53.43 6.97 23.78
CA SER A 102 -54.59 6.15 23.41
C SER A 102 -55.13 5.31 24.58
N LEU A 103 -54.27 4.85 25.49
CA LEU A 103 -54.66 4.15 26.72
C LEU A 103 -55.32 5.09 27.73
N TYR A 104 -54.86 6.34 27.83
CA TYR A 104 -55.41 7.32 28.76
C TYR A 104 -56.63 8.08 28.22
N ASN A 105 -56.89 8.05 26.90
CA ASN A 105 -58.03 8.74 26.31
C ASN A 105 -59.33 7.96 26.59
N PRO A 106 -60.25 8.49 27.41
CA PRO A 106 -61.48 7.80 27.79
C PRO A 106 -62.45 7.56 26.62
N LEU A 107 -62.23 8.18 25.46
CA LEU A 107 -63.02 7.95 24.24
C LEU A 107 -62.58 6.71 23.45
N LYS A 108 -61.35 6.21 23.66
CA LYS A 108 -60.80 5.01 22.99
C LYS A 108 -60.50 3.86 23.94
N ALA A 109 -60.30 4.15 25.23
CA ALA A 109 -60.06 3.14 26.23
C ALA A 109 -61.34 2.31 26.47
N SER A 110 -61.35 1.08 25.96
CA SER A 110 -62.37 0.08 26.29
C SER A 110 -62.02 -0.46 27.69
N PHE A 111 -62.47 0.24 28.73
CA PHE A 111 -62.30 -0.24 30.10
C PHE A 111 -63.22 -1.43 30.32
N ILE A 112 -62.63 -2.63 30.29
CA ILE A 112 -63.32 -3.88 30.62
C ILE A 112 -63.32 -4.02 32.15
N THR A 113 -64.50 -4.25 32.72
CA THR A 113 -64.63 -4.47 34.16
C THR A 113 -64.06 -5.83 34.58
N LYS A 114 -63.68 -5.97 35.86
CA LYS A 114 -63.12 -7.22 36.41
C LYS A 114 -64.00 -8.45 36.14
N GLU A 115 -65.32 -8.24 36.07
CA GLU A 115 -66.30 -9.29 35.78
C GLU A 115 -66.29 -9.72 34.30
N GLU A 116 -66.14 -8.77 33.38
CA GLU A 116 -66.05 -9.05 31.94
C GLU A 116 -64.74 -9.78 31.57
N VAL A 117 -63.63 -9.46 32.25
CA VAL A 117 -62.36 -10.22 32.10
C VAL A 117 -62.54 -11.68 32.54
N LYS A 118 -63.24 -11.92 33.66
CA LYS A 118 -63.55 -13.27 34.15
C LYS A 118 -64.38 -14.06 33.13
N ARG A 119 -65.42 -13.44 32.55
CA ARG A 119 -66.26 -14.06 31.51
C ARG A 119 -65.50 -14.42 30.23
N LEU A 120 -64.48 -13.64 29.85
CA LEU A 120 -63.64 -13.94 28.68
C LEU A 120 -62.66 -15.09 28.94
N LEU A 121 -62.16 -15.22 30.17
CA LEU A 121 -61.27 -16.33 30.57
C LEU A 121 -62.01 -17.66 30.73
N GLU A 122 -63.27 -17.66 31.15
CA GLU A 122 -64.11 -18.86 31.26
C GLU A 122 -64.63 -19.39 29.91
N LYS A 123 -64.55 -18.59 28.84
CA LYS A 123 -64.96 -18.96 27.47
C LYS A 123 -63.82 -19.53 26.61
N ARG A 124 -62.61 -19.66 27.16
CA ARG A 124 -61.43 -20.22 26.48
C ARG A 124 -61.15 -21.61 26.99
#